data_AF-A0A183TGU9-F1
#
_entry.id   AF-A0A183TGU9-F1
#
_cell.length_a   1.000
_cell.length_b   1.000
_cell.length_c   1.000
_cell.angle_alpha   90.00
_cell.angle_beta   90.00
_cell.angle_gamma   90.00
#
_symmetry.space_group_name_H-M   'P 1'
#
loop_
_entity.id
_entity.type
_entity.pdbx_description
1 polymer ?
#
loop_
_entity_poly.entity_id
_entity_poly.type
_entity_poly.pdbx_seq_one_letter_code
_entity_poly.pdbx_strand_id
1 'polypeptide(L)'
;MESLANKWVARCLFEHPDSTFYPEYSNFGQNLAAFGGYKPTDIYERSVFGWNQEKVNYTYSTNRCNAVCGHYTQVRKRLNV
;
A
#
# COMPACT_ATOMS: atom_id res chain seq x y z
N MET A 1 1.60 -5.11 13.71
CA MET A 1 1.10 -4.09 12.75
C MET A 1 -0.36 -4.30 12.36
N GLU A 2 -0.92 -5.52 12.41
CA GLU A 2 -2.33 -5.78 12.06
C GLU A 2 -3.33 -4.93 12.86
N SER A 3 -3.14 -4.76 14.16
CA SER A 3 -4.00 -3.91 15.00
C SER A 3 -4.01 -2.45 14.54
N LEU A 4 -2.87 -1.92 14.11
CA LEU A 4 -2.76 -0.56 13.54
C LEU A 4 -3.48 -0.49 12.18
N ALA A 5 -3.32 -1.50 11.33
CA ALA A 5 -4.05 -1.56 10.06
C ALA A 5 -5.56 -1.56 10.28
N ASN A 6 -6.07 -2.40 11.20
CA ASN A 6 -7.48 -2.45 11.58
C ASN A 6 -7.99 -1.11 12.15
N LYS A 7 -7.19 -0.45 13.01
CA LYS A 7 -7.51 0.87 13.57
C LYS A 7 -7.64 1.93 12.47
N TRP A 8 -6.78 1.90 11.45
CA TRP A 8 -6.82 2.88 10.35
C TRP A 8 -8.01 2.68 9.42
N VAL A 9 -8.21 1.45 8.94
CA VAL A 9 -9.27 1.15 7.97
C VAL A 9 -10.68 1.33 8.55
N ALA A 10 -10.84 1.23 9.88
CA ALA A 10 -12.11 1.50 10.57
C ALA A 10 -12.61 2.95 10.40
N ARG A 11 -11.72 3.89 10.01
CA ARG A 11 -12.10 5.28 9.74
C ARG A 11 -12.75 5.49 8.38
N CYS A 12 -12.65 4.50 7.48
CA CYS A 12 -13.18 4.58 6.11
C CYS A 12 -12.64 5.77 5.29
N LEU A 13 -11.37 6.14 5.48
CA LEU A 13 -10.70 7.20 4.72
C LEU A 13 -9.62 6.59 3.81
N PHE A 14 -9.64 6.94 2.53
CA PHE A 14 -8.64 6.47 1.54
C PHE A 14 -7.45 7.43 1.46
N GLU A 15 -6.74 7.55 2.57
CA GLU A 15 -5.56 8.40 2.73
C GLU A 15 -4.55 7.75 3.70
N HIS A 16 -3.29 8.14 3.60
CA HIS A 16 -2.26 7.70 4.55
C HIS A 16 -2.29 8.54 5.84
N PRO A 17 -1.90 7.96 6.99
CA PRO A 17 -1.79 8.71 8.24
C PRO A 17 -0.74 9.81 8.16
N ASP A 18 -1.12 11.01 8.56
CA ASP A 18 -0.16 12.05 8.92
C ASP A 18 0.46 11.70 10.28
N SER A 19 1.76 11.41 10.27
CA SER A 19 2.52 11.02 11.46
C SER A 19 2.58 12.10 12.55
N THR A 20 2.27 13.36 12.23
CA THR A 20 2.17 14.45 13.20
C THR A 20 0.98 14.25 14.14
N PHE A 21 -0.16 13.80 13.57
CA PHE A 21 -1.39 13.60 14.31
C PHE A 21 -1.58 12.16 14.78
N TYR A 22 -0.95 11.19 14.10
CA TYR A 22 -1.03 9.77 14.40
C TYR A 22 0.37 9.16 14.54
N PRO A 23 1.11 9.54 15.61
CA PRO A 23 2.51 9.14 15.78
C PRO A 23 2.70 7.63 15.91
N GLU A 24 1.68 6.86 16.29
CA GLU A 24 1.73 5.40 16.34
C GLU A 24 1.91 4.74 14.96
N TYR A 25 1.66 5.47 13.86
CA TYR A 25 1.93 5.02 12.50
C TYR A 25 3.27 5.51 11.95
N SER A 26 4.04 6.25 12.75
CA SER A 26 5.37 6.72 12.34
C SER A 26 6.28 5.53 12.02
N ASN A 27 7.15 5.70 11.02
CA ASN A 27 8.13 4.72 10.55
C ASN A 27 7.56 3.42 9.94
N PHE A 28 6.24 3.31 9.75
CA PHE A 28 5.63 2.18 9.05
C PHE A 28 5.25 2.55 7.62
N GLY A 29 5.60 1.69 6.67
CA GLY A 29 5.03 1.74 5.32
C GLY A 29 3.58 1.25 5.33
N GLN A 30 2.76 1.81 4.45
CA GLN A 30 1.36 1.41 4.31
C GLN A 30 0.99 1.34 2.83
N ASN A 31 0.36 0.23 2.44
CA ASN A 31 -0.36 0.14 1.17
C ASN A 31 -1.86 0.10 1.47
N LEU A 32 -2.65 0.82 0.68
CA LEU A 32 -4.11 0.86 0.81
C LEU A 32 -4.76 0.31 -0.46
N ALA A 33 -5.93 -0.28 -0.30
CA ALA A 33 -6.78 -0.70 -1.41
C ALA A 33 -8.23 -0.36 -1.07
N ALA A 34 -8.93 0.24 -2.04
CA ALA A 34 -10.34 0.56 -1.94
C ALA A 34 -11.09 -0.17 -3.05
N PHE A 35 -12.24 -0.73 -2.70
CA PHE A 35 -13.13 -1.43 -3.62
C PHE A 35 -14.54 -0.87 -3.44
N GLY A 36 -15.22 -0.61 -4.56
CA GLY A 36 -16.63 -0.25 -4.57
C GLY A 36 -17.51 -1.45 -4.93
N GLY A 37 -18.78 -1.40 -4.52
CA GLY A 37 -19.76 -2.44 -4.85
C GLY A 37 -19.65 -3.69 -3.99
N TYR A 38 -19.82 -4.86 -4.61
CA TYR A 38 -19.77 -6.14 -3.90
C TYR A 38 -18.35 -6.42 -3.38
N LYS A 39 -18.24 -6.77 -2.08
CA LYS A 39 -16.97 -7.15 -1.47
C LYS A 39 -16.51 -8.49 -2.06
N PRO A 40 -15.44 -8.53 -2.87
CA PRO A 40 -14.94 -9.79 -3.40
C PRO A 40 -14.42 -10.70 -2.28
N THR A 41 -14.58 -12.01 -2.44
CA THR A 41 -14.04 -13.01 -1.51
C THR A 41 -12.51 -13.09 -1.57
N ASP A 42 -11.91 -12.69 -2.69
CA ASP A 42 -10.47 -12.67 -3.00
C ASP A 42 -9.87 -11.25 -2.88
N ILE A 43 -10.39 -10.44 -1.93
CA ILE A 43 -10.00 -9.03 -1.80
C ILE A 43 -8.51 -8.84 -1.51
N TYR A 44 -7.89 -9.76 -0.75
CA TYR A 44 -6.48 -9.69 -0.39
C TYR A 44 -5.59 -9.98 -1.59
N GLU A 45 -5.89 -11.06 -2.33
CA GLU A 45 -5.18 -11.44 -3.54
C GLU A 45 -5.28 -10.35 -4.60
N ARG A 46 -6.48 -9.78 -4.81
CA ARG A 46 -6.67 -8.66 -5.75
C ARG A 46 -5.90 -7.42 -5.35
N SER A 47 -5.86 -7.09 -4.07
CA SER A 47 -5.10 -5.94 -3.55
C SER A 47 -3.61 -6.10 -3.84
N VAL A 48 -3.03 -7.25 -3.46
CA VAL A 48 -1.61 -7.54 -3.68
C VAL A 48 -1.28 -7.64 -5.17
N PHE A 49 -2.15 -8.24 -5.97
CA PHE A 49 -2.00 -8.29 -7.42
C PHE A 49 -1.99 -6.88 -8.02
N GLY A 50 -2.96 -6.02 -7.67
CA GLY A 50 -3.04 -4.64 -8.14
C GLY A 50 -1.78 -3.84 -7.79
N TRP A 51 -1.32 -3.91 -6.54
CA TRP A 51 -0.07 -3.29 -6.10
C TRP A 51 1.13 -3.79 -6.90
N ASN A 52 1.21 -5.09 -7.19
CA ASN A 52 2.31 -5.65 -7.99
C ASN A 52 2.25 -5.24 -9.47
N GLN A 53 1.07 -4.97 -10.01
CA GLN A 53 0.91 -4.60 -11.43
C GLN A 53 1.45 -3.21 -11.75
N GLU A 54 1.68 -2.33 -10.77
CA GLU A 54 2.38 -1.06 -10.99
C GLU A 54 3.81 -1.23 -11.53
N LYS A 55 4.36 -2.46 -11.48
CA LYS A 55 5.64 -2.82 -12.13
C LYS A 55 5.74 -2.37 -13.58
N VAL A 56 4.62 -2.30 -14.30
CA VAL A 56 4.60 -1.89 -15.71
C VAL A 56 5.02 -0.43 -15.90
N ASN A 57 4.90 0.39 -14.85
CA ASN A 57 5.25 1.80 -14.84
C ASN A 57 6.63 2.07 -14.21
N TYR A 58 7.33 1.03 -13.73
CA TYR A 58 8.58 1.17 -12.99
C TYR A 58 9.78 0.58 -13.75
N THR A 59 10.74 1.44 -14.09
CA THR A 59 11.99 1.05 -14.75
C THR A 59 13.09 0.88 -13.72
N TYR A 60 13.45 -0.38 -13.43
CA TYR A 60 14.46 -0.74 -12.43
C TYR A 60 15.84 -0.15 -12.69
N SER A 61 16.32 -0.21 -13.93
CA SER A 61 17.69 0.23 -14.28
C SER A 61 17.93 1.70 -14.00
N THR A 62 16.88 2.53 -14.07
CA THR A 62 16.96 3.97 -13.85
C THR A 62 16.30 4.42 -12.54
N ASN A 63 15.74 3.49 -11.75
CA ASN A 63 14.90 3.79 -10.59
C ASN A 63 13.81 4.86 -10.89
N ARG A 64 13.17 4.77 -12.06
CA ARG A 64 12.17 5.75 -12.50
C ARG A 64 10.77 5.16 -12.48
N CYS A 65 9.81 5.99 -12.05
CA CYS A 65 8.38 5.68 -12.10
C CYS A 65 7.69 6.70 -13.01
N ASN A 66 6.88 6.22 -13.94
CA ASN A 66 6.15 7.07 -14.90
C ASN A 66 4.68 7.32 -14.51
N ALA A 67 4.22 6.74 -13.40
CA ALA A 67 2.86 6.89 -12.88
C ALA A 67 2.85 6.64 -11.36
N VAL A 68 2.00 5.73 -10.88
CA VAL A 68 2.02 5.23 -9.50
C VAL A 68 2.86 3.96 -9.46
N CYS A 69 3.85 3.91 -8.54
CA CYS A 69 4.70 2.74 -8.29
C CYS A 69 4.97 2.49 -6.79
N GLY A 70 4.35 3.28 -5.91
CA GLY A 70 4.63 3.25 -4.47
C GLY A 70 4.25 1.91 -3.85
N HIS A 71 3.13 1.32 -4.26
CA HIS A 71 2.70 0.05 -3.74
C HIS A 71 3.63 -1.07 -4.21
N TYR A 72 3.98 -1.08 -5.50
CA TYR A 72 4.91 -2.06 -6.06
C TYR A 72 6.29 -2.01 -5.40
N THR A 73 6.86 -0.81 -5.32
CA THR A 73 8.19 -0.63 -4.73
C THR A 73 8.20 -1.05 -3.26
N GLN A 74 7.12 -0.81 -2.50
CA GLN A 74 6.98 -1.30 -1.13
C GLN A 74 6.87 -2.83 -1.02
N VAL A 75 6.12 -3.49 -1.92
CA VAL A 75 6.02 -4.97 -1.99
C VAL A 75 7.37 -5.61 -2.36
N ARG A 76 8.17 -4.95 -3.20
CA ARG A 76 9.46 -5.45 -3.67
C ARG A 76 10.67 -4.94 -2.88
N LYS A 77 10.47 -4.15 -1.81
CA LYS A 77 11.59 -3.73 -0.94
C LYS A 77 12.31 -4.99 -0.48
N ARG A 78 13.57 -5.13 -0.90
CA ARG A 78 14.46 -6.13 -0.32
C ARG A 78 14.56 -5.81 1.17
N LEU A 79 14.28 -6.80 2.02
CA LEU A 79 14.78 -6.79 3.39
C LEU A 79 16.29 -6.78 3.27
N ASN A 80 16.92 -5.63 3.51
CA ASN A 80 18.34 -5.62 3.84
C ASN A 80 18.44 -6.25 5.23
N VAL A 81 18.63 -7.56 5.26
CA VAL A 81 19.14 -8.28 6.44
C VAL A 81 20.66 -8.23 6.37
#